data_AF-K3X5G5-F1
#
_entry.id   AF-K3X5G5-F1
#
_cell.length_a   1.000
_cell.length_b   1.000
_cell.length_c   1.000
_cell.angle_alpha   90.00
_cell.angle_beta   90.00
_cell.angle_gamma   90.00
#
_symmetry.space_group_name_H-M   'P 1'
#
loop_
_entity.id
_entity.type
_entity.pdbx_description
1 polymer ?
#
loop_
_entity_poly.entity_id
_entity_poly.type
_entity_poly.pdbx_seq_one_letter_code
_entity_poly.pdbx_strand_id
1 'polypeptide(L)'
;MSNLQLQKSLDAFLVPGMMNLNVLDAFDVIGNLCHEMRESEILCRRLVTRLSFLRERALQLEHAKKVPAFADVLGHAIAFLKKYTPKKLLQRIALNRNILQGVRTLHREIDDLFKATELTSAAEMS
;
A
#
# COMPACT_ATOMS: atom_id res chain seq x y z
N MET A 1 21.34 -2.72 12.22
CA MET A 1 21.23 -3.18 10.82
C MET A 1 21.51 -2.01 9.90
N SER A 2 22.13 -2.22 8.75
CA SER A 2 22.27 -1.15 7.75
C SER A 2 20.91 -0.86 7.08
N ASN A 3 20.73 0.36 6.55
CA ASN A 3 19.50 0.73 5.84
C ASN A 3 19.19 -0.25 4.68
N LEU A 4 20.22 -0.69 3.95
CA LEU A 4 20.09 -1.71 2.90
C LEU A 4 19.58 -3.07 3.43
N GLN A 5 20.01 -3.49 4.62
CA GLN A 5 19.50 -4.73 5.23
C GLN A 5 18.03 -4.59 5.63
N LEU A 6 17.63 -3.43 6.16
CA LEU A 6 16.24 -3.14 6.49
C LEU A 6 15.36 -3.14 5.24
N GLN A 7 15.82 -2.51 4.15
CA GLN A 7 15.08 -2.52 2.89
C GLN A 7 14.88 -3.95 2.36
N LYS A 8 15.93 -4.77 2.36
CA LYS A 8 15.83 -6.18 1.94
C LYS A 8 14.89 -6.99 2.84
N SER A 9 14.93 -6.74 4.14
CA SER A 9 14.04 -7.39 5.11
C SER A 9 12.58 -6.99 4.87
N LEU A 10 12.32 -5.71 4.62
CA LEU A 10 10.99 -5.21 4.28
C LEU A 10 10.50 -5.82 2.96
N ASP A 11 11.33 -5.81 1.93
CA ASP A 11 10.99 -6.34 0.61
C ASP A 11 10.64 -7.83 0.64
N ALA A 12 11.34 -8.61 1.47
CA ALA A 12 11.10 -10.04 1.67
C ALA A 12 9.93 -10.34 2.63
N PHE A 13 9.39 -9.34 3.33
CA PHE A 13 8.30 -9.54 4.27
C PHE A 13 7.04 -10.03 3.54
N LEU A 14 6.35 -11.03 4.09
CA LEU A 14 5.15 -11.60 3.47
C LEU A 14 3.93 -10.72 3.70
N VAL A 15 3.15 -10.51 2.64
CA VAL A 15 1.88 -9.79 2.70
C VAL A 15 0.79 -10.70 3.27
N PRO A 16 0.20 -10.35 4.43
CA PRO A 16 -0.85 -11.16 5.04
C PRO A 16 -2.05 -11.36 4.11
N GLY A 17 -2.61 -12.56 4.13
CA GLY A 17 -3.75 -12.93 3.28
C GLY A 17 -3.42 -13.11 1.78
N MET A 18 -2.15 -13.00 1.38
CA MET A 18 -1.68 -13.27 0.02
C MET A 18 -0.76 -14.49 0.00
N MET A 19 -1.05 -15.46 -0.88
CA MET A 19 -0.30 -16.71 -0.94
C MET A 19 1.13 -16.46 -1.45
N ASN A 20 2.12 -16.59 -0.56
CA ASN A 20 3.55 -16.45 -0.84
C ASN A 20 3.96 -15.14 -1.55
N LEU A 21 3.17 -14.07 -1.38
CA LEU A 21 3.47 -12.77 -1.98
C LEU A 21 4.26 -11.93 -0.98
N ASN A 22 5.47 -11.53 -1.33
CA ASN A 22 6.25 -10.59 -0.52
C ASN A 22 5.91 -9.13 -0.85
N VAL A 23 6.43 -8.19 -0.06
CA VAL A 23 6.21 -6.75 -0.25
C VAL A 23 6.68 -6.30 -1.63
N LEU A 24 7.85 -6.74 -2.10
CA LEU A 24 8.37 -6.36 -3.42
C LEU A 24 7.41 -6.76 -4.55
N ASP A 25 7.03 -8.03 -4.59
CA ASP A 25 6.12 -8.59 -5.59
C ASP A 25 4.71 -7.99 -5.48
N ALA A 26 4.29 -7.59 -4.28
CA ALA A 26 3.03 -6.90 -4.06
C ALA A 26 2.95 -5.55 -4.78
N PHE A 27 4.07 -4.82 -4.91
CA PHE A 27 4.11 -3.58 -5.70
C PHE A 27 3.89 -3.84 -7.19
N ASP A 28 4.45 -4.92 -7.73
CA ASP A 28 4.23 -5.30 -9.13
C ASP A 28 2.77 -5.69 -9.36
N VAL A 29 2.18 -6.47 -8.45
CA VAL A 29 0.76 -6.84 -8.51
C VAL A 29 -0.14 -5.60 -8.44
N ILE A 30 0.11 -4.68 -7.51
CA ILE A 30 -0.67 -3.44 -7.38
C ILE A 30 -0.52 -2.60 -8.64
N GLY A 31 0.71 -2.43 -9.15
CA GLY A 31 0.99 -1.68 -10.38
C GLY A 31 0.20 -2.19 -11.58
N ASN A 32 0.22 -3.51 -11.78
CA ASN A 32 -0.53 -4.17 -12.86
C ASN A 32 -2.04 -3.99 -12.70
N LEU A 33 -2.59 -4.20 -11.51
CA LEU A 33 -4.02 -4.03 -11.27
C LEU A 33 -4.47 -2.57 -11.43
N CYS A 34 -3.63 -1.61 -11.04
CA CYS A 34 -3.85 -0.19 -11.22
C CYS A 34 -3.88 0.21 -12.70
N HIS A 35 -3.05 -0.39 -13.55
CA HIS A 35 -3.03 -0.14 -15.00
C HIS A 35 -4.36 -0.54 -15.67
N GLU A 36 -5.02 -1.58 -15.18
CA GLU A 36 -6.32 -2.04 -15.70
C GLU A 36 -7.50 -1.13 -15.29
N MET A 37 -7.31 -0.28 -14.27
CA MET A 37 -8.31 0.66 -13.75
C MET A 37 -8.23 2.03 -14.45
N ARG A 38 -8.23 2.04 -15.79
CA ARG A 38 -7.97 3.24 -16.63
C ARG A 38 -8.84 4.46 -16.29
N GLU A 39 -10.12 4.26 -15.98
CA GLU A 39 -11.02 5.35 -15.60
C GLU A 39 -10.68 5.99 -14.25
N SER A 40 -9.85 5.33 -13.45
CA SER A 40 -9.38 5.76 -12.13
C SER A 40 -7.86 5.88 -12.08
N GLU A 41 -7.19 6.07 -13.22
CA GLU A 41 -5.73 6.07 -13.35
C GLU A 41 -5.05 7.02 -12.35
N ILE A 42 -5.55 8.25 -12.23
CA ILE A 42 -4.99 9.26 -11.31
C ILE A 42 -5.05 8.77 -9.85
N LEU A 43 -6.17 8.18 -9.44
CA LEU A 43 -6.36 7.66 -8.08
C LEU A 43 -5.42 6.48 -7.81
N CYS A 44 -5.34 5.56 -8.78
CA CYS A 44 -4.49 4.39 -8.70
C CYS A 44 -3.00 4.77 -8.65
N ARG A 45 -2.57 5.71 -9.50
CA ARG A 45 -1.20 6.23 -9.50
C ARG A 45 -0.85 6.86 -8.15
N ARG A 46 -1.75 7.67 -7.60
CA ARG A 46 -1.54 8.31 -6.30
C ARG A 46 -1.43 7.28 -5.16
N LEU A 47 -2.21 6.20 -5.21
CA LEU A 47 -2.11 5.11 -4.23
C LEU A 47 -0.72 4.46 -4.29
N VAL A 48 -0.27 4.06 -5.49
CA VAL A 48 1.06 3.45 -5.70
C VAL A 48 2.17 4.38 -5.20
N THR A 49 2.15 5.65 -5.61
CA THR A 49 3.16 6.62 -5.19
C THR A 49 3.26 6.75 -3.67
N ARG A 50 2.13 6.81 -2.97
CA ARG A 50 2.13 6.93 -1.50
C ARG A 50 2.66 5.66 -0.82
N LEU A 51 2.32 4.49 -1.34
CA LEU A 51 2.85 3.22 -0.83
C LEU A 51 4.36 3.11 -1.07
N SER A 52 4.85 3.50 -2.25
CA SER A 52 6.29 3.47 -2.56
C SER A 52 7.08 4.39 -1.62
N PHE A 53 6.54 5.56 -1.33
CA PHE A 53 7.17 6.49 -0.40
C PHE A 53 7.25 5.93 1.04
N LEU A 54 6.25 5.17 1.49
CA LEU A 54 6.35 4.44 2.77
C LEU A 54 7.40 3.33 2.70
N ARG A 55 7.47 2.58 1.59
CA ARG A 55 8.45 1.51 1.39
C ARG A 55 9.90 2.02 1.44
N GLU A 56 10.17 3.21 0.90
CA GLU A 56 11.49 3.86 0.95
C GLU A 56 11.89 4.27 2.38
N ARG A 57 10.95 4.24 3.33
CA ARG A 57 11.13 4.57 4.75
C ARG A 57 11.19 3.32 5.62
N ALA A 58 11.89 2.28 5.16
CA ALA A 58 12.02 1.01 5.87
C ALA A 58 12.53 1.17 7.32
N LEU A 59 13.45 2.11 7.57
CA LEU A 59 13.95 2.41 8.91
C LEU A 59 12.85 2.93 9.85
N GLN A 60 12.06 3.90 9.39
CA GLN A 60 10.99 4.48 10.18
C GLN A 60 9.86 3.49 10.42
N LEU A 61 9.56 2.64 9.43
CA LEU A 61 8.59 1.55 9.59
C LEU A 61 9.06 0.53 10.63
N GLU A 62 10.36 0.20 10.64
CA GLU A 62 10.92 -0.73 11.62
C GLU A 62 10.88 -0.14 13.03
N HIS A 63 11.36 1.09 13.22
CA HIS A 63 11.38 1.78 14.52
C HIS A 63 9.97 1.94 15.10
N ALA A 64 9.00 2.32 14.26
CA ALA A 64 7.61 2.43 14.67
C ALA A 64 6.90 1.07 14.84
N LYS A 65 7.59 -0.05 14.58
CA LYS A 65 7.03 -1.42 14.56
C LYS A 65 5.79 -1.54 13.66
N LYS A 66 5.84 -0.86 12.50
CA LYS A 66 4.74 -0.76 11.53
C LYS A 66 4.94 -1.59 10.26
N VAL A 67 6.02 -2.39 10.15
CA VAL A 67 6.21 -3.31 9.01
C VAL A 67 4.99 -4.23 8.79
N PRO A 68 4.42 -4.90 9.81
CA PRO A 68 3.23 -5.74 9.60
C PRO A 68 2.01 -4.94 9.14
N ALA A 69 1.76 -3.78 9.76
CA ALA A 69 0.65 -2.92 9.39
C ALA A 69 0.79 -2.36 7.96
N PHE A 70 2.01 -2.05 7.53
CA PHE A 70 2.29 -1.66 6.15
C PHE A 70 2.00 -2.81 5.18
N ALA A 71 2.42 -4.04 5.52
CA ALA A 71 2.10 -5.22 4.71
C ALA A 71 0.59 -5.49 4.65
N ASP A 72 -0.15 -5.31 5.75
CA ASP A 72 -1.62 -5.42 5.78
C ASP A 72 -2.28 -4.43 4.80
N VAL A 73 -1.81 -3.18 4.75
CA VAL A 73 -2.31 -2.17 3.80
C VAL A 73 -2.07 -2.59 2.35
N LEU A 74 -0.94 -3.22 2.03
CA LEU A 74 -0.70 -3.79 0.70
C LEU A 74 -1.69 -4.92 0.40
N GLY A 75 -1.95 -5.78 1.37
CA GLY A 75 -2.96 -6.85 1.27
C GLY A 75 -4.35 -6.29 0.98
N HIS A 76 -4.79 -5.27 1.74
CA HIS A 76 -6.05 -4.57 1.52
C HIS A 76 -6.12 -3.91 0.14
N ALA A 77 -5.05 -3.26 -0.30
CA ALA A 77 -4.98 -2.63 -1.63
C ALA A 77 -5.15 -3.66 -2.74
N ILE A 78 -4.44 -4.80 -2.67
CA ILE A 78 -4.55 -5.89 -3.64
C ILE A 78 -5.97 -6.48 -3.63
N ALA A 79 -6.52 -6.77 -2.45
CA ALA A 79 -7.87 -7.32 -2.32
C ALA A 79 -8.94 -6.38 -2.91
N PHE A 80 -8.81 -5.07 -2.62
CA PHE A 80 -9.66 -4.03 -3.17
C PHE A 80 -9.55 -3.99 -4.70
N LEU A 81 -8.34 -3.91 -5.26
CA LEU A 81 -8.14 -3.82 -6.70
C LEU A 81 -8.64 -5.09 -7.41
N LYS A 82 -8.30 -6.28 -6.91
CA LYS A 82 -8.79 -7.56 -7.45
C LYS A 82 -10.32 -7.67 -7.47
N LYS A 83 -11.02 -7.01 -6.55
CA LYS A 83 -12.49 -6.97 -6.54
C LYS A 83 -13.08 -6.20 -7.73
N TYR A 84 -12.41 -5.15 -8.20
CA TYR A 84 -12.96 -4.24 -9.21
C TYR A 84 -12.33 -4.38 -10.60
N THR A 85 -11.05 -4.74 -10.70
CA THR A 85 -10.34 -4.93 -11.98
C THR A 85 -11.08 -5.86 -12.97
N PRO A 86 -11.63 -7.03 -12.56
CA PRO A 86 -12.33 -7.92 -13.50
C PRO A 86 -13.67 -7.39 -14.03
N LYS A 87 -14.23 -6.33 -13.41
CA LYS A 87 -15.54 -5.79 -13.79
C LYS A 87 -15.41 -4.96 -15.06
N LYS A 88 -16.44 -4.99 -15.92
CA LYS A 88 -16.47 -4.15 -17.14
C LYS A 88 -16.55 -2.66 -16.78
N LEU A 89 -16.06 -1.80 -17.66
CA LEU A 89 -16.03 -0.34 -17.46
C LEU A 89 -17.37 0.24 -16.97
N LEU A 90 -18.50 -0.09 -17.62
CA LEU A 90 -19.81 0.40 -17.22
C LEU A 90 -20.22 -0.03 -15.80
N GLN A 91 -19.84 -1.24 -15.38
CA GLN A 91 -20.07 -1.71 -14.02
C GLN A 91 -19.21 -0.95 -13.01
N ARG A 92 -17.97 -0.64 -13.36
CA ARG A 92 -17.07 0.17 -12.50
C ARG A 92 -17.59 1.60 -12.36
N ILE A 93 -18.11 2.19 -13.44
CA ILE A 93 -18.77 3.50 -13.41
C ILE A 93 -20.01 3.46 -12.49
N ALA A 94 -20.86 2.44 -12.60
CA ALA A 94 -22.02 2.29 -11.72
C ALA A 94 -21.60 2.11 -10.24
N LEU A 95 -20.46 1.46 -10.00
CA LEU A 95 -19.88 1.25 -8.68
C LEU A 95 -18.90 2.35 -8.25
N ASN A 96 -18.82 3.47 -8.98
CA ASN A 96 -17.78 4.47 -8.77
C ASN A 96 -17.79 5.03 -7.33
N ARG A 97 -18.97 5.23 -6.74
CA ARG A 97 -19.08 5.66 -5.33
C ARG A 97 -18.40 4.66 -4.37
N ASN A 98 -18.55 3.36 -4.61
CA ASN A 98 -17.94 2.31 -3.78
C ASN A 98 -16.42 2.24 -4.02
N ILE A 99 -15.97 2.41 -5.26
CA ILE A 99 -14.56 2.47 -5.62
C ILE A 99 -13.89 3.68 -4.93
N LEU A 100 -14.48 4.88 -5.08
CA LEU A 100 -14.00 6.09 -4.43
C LEU A 100 -13.94 5.94 -2.90
N GLN A 101 -14.94 5.33 -2.29
CA GLN A 101 -14.94 5.11 -0.85
C GLN A 101 -13.84 4.13 -0.42
N GLY A 102 -13.60 3.06 -1.18
CA GLY A 102 -12.50 2.13 -0.91
C GLY A 102 -11.13 2.77 -1.06
N VAL A 103 -10.92 3.59 -2.10
CA VAL A 103 -9.68 4.38 -2.28
C VAL A 103 -9.47 5.34 -1.10
N ARG A 104 -10.54 6.00 -0.62
CA ARG A 104 -10.46 6.87 0.58
C ARG A 104 -10.13 6.09 1.84
N THR A 105 -10.59 4.85 1.97
CA THR A 105 -10.23 3.99 3.11
C THR A 105 -8.75 3.64 3.06
N LEU A 106 -8.25 3.18 1.91
CA LEU A 106 -6.82 2.89 1.73
C LEU A 106 -5.95 4.12 2.00
N HIS A 107 -6.34 5.29 1.51
CA HIS A 107 -5.62 6.53 1.78
C HIS A 107 -5.55 6.87 3.27
N ARG A 108 -6.61 6.60 4.04
CA ARG A 108 -6.65 6.80 5.50
C ARG A 108 -5.72 5.81 6.22
N GLU A 109 -5.73 4.53 5.84
CA GLU A 109 -4.81 3.55 6.40
C GLU A 109 -3.34 3.96 6.18
N ILE A 110 -3.03 4.47 4.97
CA ILE A 110 -1.71 5.03 4.65
C ILE A 110 -1.41 6.29 5.49
N ASP A 111 -2.38 7.19 5.69
CA ASP A 111 -2.20 8.39 6.53
C ASP A 111 -1.90 8.03 7.98
N ASP A 112 -2.53 6.98 8.51
CA ASP A 112 -2.29 6.52 9.87
C ASP A 112 -0.89 5.91 10.03
N LEU A 113 -0.39 5.21 8.99
CA LEU A 113 1.01 4.78 8.94
C LEU A 113 1.97 5.96 8.92
N PHE A 114 1.71 6.99 8.10
CA PHE A 114 2.53 8.19 8.06
C PHE A 114 2.65 8.84 9.43
N LYS A 115 1.52 9.13 10.08
CA LYS A 115 1.51 9.73 11.41
C LYS A 115 2.30 8.90 12.42
N ALA A 116 2.13 7.58 12.41
CA ALA A 116 2.86 6.71 13.32
C ALA A 116 4.37 6.78 13.09
N THR A 117 4.82 6.76 11.84
CA THR A 117 6.26 6.85 11.51
C THR A 117 6.87 8.22 11.83
N GLU A 118 6.12 9.30 11.66
CA GLU A 118 6.58 10.66 11.95
C GLU A 118 6.66 10.95 13.45
N LEU A 119 5.67 10.49 14.23
CA LEU A 119 5.67 10.63 15.69
C LEU A 119 6.84 9.88 16.34
N THR A 120 7.14 8.66 15.86
CA THR A 120 8.31 7.91 16.34
C THR A 120 9.61 8.62 15.99
N SER A 121 9.73 9.17 14.78
CA SER A 121 10.93 9.91 14.36
C SER A 121 11.19 11.15 15.22
N ALA A 122 10.13 11.87 15.64
CA ALA A 122 10.26 13.04 16.51
C ALA A 122 10.64 12.67 17.95
N ALA A 123 10.13 11.54 18.47
CA ALA A 123 10.44 11.05 19.81
C ALA A 123 11.88 10.54 19.95
N GLU A 124 12.48 10.01 18.89
CA GLU A 124 13.88 9.55 18.88
C GLU A 124 14.90 10.70 18.77
N MET A 125 14.45 11.89 18.38
CA MET A 125 15.27 13.11 18.28
C MET A 125 15.18 14.03 19.51
N SER A 126 14.42 13.64 20.53
CA SER A 126 14.20 14.38 21.79
C SER A 126 14.86 13.65 22.96
#